data_AF-A0A9D7P929-F1
#
_entry.id   AF-A0A9D7P929-F1
#
_cell.length_a   1.000
_cell.length_b   1.000
_cell.length_c   1.000
_cell.angle_alpha   90.00
_cell.angle_beta   90.00
_cell.angle_gamma   90.00
#
_symmetry.space_group_name_H-M   'P 1'
#
loop_
_entity.id
_entity.type
_entity.pdbx_description
1 polymer ?
#
loop_
_entity_poly.entity_id
_entity_poly.type
_entity_poly.pdbx_seq_one_letter_code
_entity_poly.pdbx_strand_id
1 'polypeptide(L)'
;MTDVRAVMLDVGRKRFDAAWIARLLESMGELGLNTLQLHLSDAVGLGVELPGFERLAAPGALTPDDVALIRARADACGVRLIPELDTPCMPRRCSSAGRSFA
;
A
#
# COMPACT_ATOMS: atom_id res chain seq x y z
N MET A 1 24.97 -7.11 0.52
CA MET A 1 23.54 -6.85 0.77
C MET A 1 23.44 -6.05 2.04
N THR A 2 22.90 -4.84 1.98
CA THR A 2 22.60 -4.05 3.18
C THR A 2 21.51 -4.74 3.98
N ASP A 3 21.65 -4.77 5.30
CA ASP A 3 20.66 -5.37 6.20
C ASP A 3 19.28 -4.71 6.03
N VAL A 4 18.20 -5.50 6.14
CA VAL A 4 16.83 -5.04 5.94
C VAL A 4 16.21 -4.70 7.30
N ARG A 5 15.88 -3.42 7.48
CA ARG A 5 15.24 -2.91 8.70
C ARG A 5 13.88 -2.37 8.31
N ALA A 6 12.86 -3.21 8.46
CA ALA A 6 11.57 -3.02 7.83
C ALA A 6 10.44 -2.68 8.81
N VAL A 7 9.49 -1.90 8.31
CA VAL A 7 8.14 -1.74 8.87
C VAL A 7 7.15 -2.32 7.88
N MET A 8 6.17 -3.07 8.35
CA MET A 8 5.05 -3.53 7.54
C MET A 8 3.78 -2.75 7.95
N LEU A 9 3.11 -2.16 6.96
CA LEU A 9 1.88 -1.40 7.14
C LEU A 9 0.76 -2.01 6.32
N ASP A 10 -0.32 -2.40 7.00
CA ASP A 10 -1.52 -2.98 6.41
C ASP A 10 -2.56 -1.90 6.07
N VAL A 11 -2.49 -1.40 4.83
CA VAL A 11 -3.47 -0.45 4.29
C VAL A 11 -4.69 -1.15 3.68
N GLY A 12 -4.64 -2.48 3.53
CA GLY A 12 -5.75 -3.30 3.04
C GLY A 12 -6.90 -3.43 4.05
N ARG A 13 -6.58 -3.53 5.34
CA ARG A 13 -7.59 -3.66 6.43
C ARG A 13 -7.98 -2.34 7.09
N LYS A 14 -7.05 -1.39 7.18
CA LYS A 14 -7.25 -0.12 7.87
C LYS A 14 -6.84 1.04 6.99
N ARG A 15 -7.63 2.11 7.06
CA ARG A 15 -7.34 3.36 6.36
C ARG A 15 -6.24 4.13 7.08
N PHE A 16 -5.27 4.60 6.31
CA PHE A 16 -4.24 5.53 6.75
C PHE A 16 -4.18 6.69 5.76
N ASP A 17 -4.13 7.92 6.29
CA ASP A 17 -3.97 9.10 5.44
C ASP A 17 -2.55 9.15 4.85
N ALA A 18 -2.40 9.58 3.61
CA ALA A 18 -1.09 9.69 2.94
C ALA A 18 -0.11 10.58 3.72
N ALA A 19 -0.62 11.67 4.32
CA ALA A 19 0.17 12.55 5.18
C ALA A 19 0.69 11.81 6.43
N TRP A 20 -0.08 10.89 7.01
CA TRP A 20 0.36 10.09 8.14
C TRP A 20 1.47 9.11 7.73
N ILE A 21 1.31 8.46 6.58
CA ILE A 21 2.33 7.56 6.01
C ILE A 21 3.62 8.34 5.70
N ALA A 22 3.51 9.56 5.19
CA ALA A 22 4.66 10.43 4.97
C ALA A 22 5.43 10.73 6.26
N ARG A 23 4.74 10.99 7.37
CA ARG A 23 5.38 11.18 8.68
C ARG A 23 6.00 9.90 9.22
N LEU A 24 5.39 8.74 8.97
CA LEU A 24 6.00 7.45 9.28
C LEU A 24 7.32 7.27 8.55
N LEU A 25 7.39 7.61 7.25
CA LEU A 25 8.61 7.54 6.45
C LEU A 25 9.72 8.45 6.98
N GLU A 26 9.37 9.66 7.45
CA GLU A 26 10.31 10.57 8.13
C GLU A 26 10.89 9.92 9.39
N SER A 27 10.04 9.41 10.28
CA SER A 27 10.50 8.71 11.48
C SER A 27 11.33 7.47 11.17
N MET A 28 10.98 6.72 10.12
CA MET A 28 11.78 5.58 9.66
C MET A 28 13.19 6.02 9.23
N GLY A 29 13.29 7.10 8.46
CA GLY A 29 14.58 7.68 8.06
C GLY A 29 15.42 8.12 9.25
N GLU A 30 14.81 8.82 10.21
CA GLU A 30 15.47 9.26 11.45
C GLU A 30 15.98 8.10 12.32
N LEU A 31 15.22 7.00 12.36
CA LEU A 31 15.56 5.78 13.11
C LEU A 31 16.47 4.81 12.33
N GLY A 32 16.82 5.15 11.08
CA GLY A 32 17.64 4.31 10.21
C GLY A 32 16.95 3.07 9.67
N LEU A 33 15.61 2.97 9.75
CA LEU A 33 14.81 1.95 9.08
C LEU A 33 14.78 2.23 7.58
N ASN A 34 14.96 1.21 6.75
CA ASN A 34 15.25 1.40 5.32
C ASN A 34 14.24 0.76 4.38
N THR A 35 13.20 0.10 4.90
CA THR A 35 12.21 -0.60 4.07
C THR A 35 10.81 -0.44 4.64
N LEU A 36 9.87 0.06 3.84
CA LEU A 36 8.45 0.04 4.13
C LEU A 36 7.77 -0.99 3.24
N GLN A 37 7.27 -2.06 3.85
CA GLN A 37 6.42 -3.05 3.20
C GLN A 37 4.96 -2.60 3.32
N LEU A 38 4.34 -2.26 2.20
CA LEU A 38 2.96 -1.80 2.13
C LEU A 38 2.08 -2.97 1.72
N HIS A 39 1.34 -3.52 2.67
CA HIS A 39 0.39 -4.61 2.41
C HIS A 39 -0.91 -4.00 1.86
N LEU A 40 -1.06 -4.09 0.54
CA LEU A 40 -2.08 -3.38 -0.22
C LEU A 40 -3.42 -4.10 -0.23
N SER A 41 -3.41 -5.44 -0.22
CA SER A 41 -4.60 -6.25 -0.41
C SER A 41 -4.84 -7.15 0.78
N ASP A 42 -6.07 -7.19 1.25
CA ASP A 42 -6.53 -8.18 2.23
C ASP A 42 -7.90 -8.75 1.80
N ALA A 43 -8.43 -9.73 2.53
CA ALA A 43 -9.75 -10.34 2.30
C ALA A 43 -10.90 -9.33 2.13
N VAL A 44 -10.77 -8.15 2.72
CA VAL A 44 -11.78 -7.07 2.71
C VAL A 44 -11.70 -6.14 1.49
N GLY A 45 -10.55 -6.02 0.81
CA GLY A 45 -10.39 -5.14 -0.35
C GLY A 45 -8.96 -4.67 -0.59
N LEU A 46 -8.81 -3.74 -1.55
CA LEU A 46 -7.54 -3.13 -1.91
C LEU A 46 -7.42 -1.72 -1.29
N GLY A 47 -6.36 -1.48 -0.53
CA GLY A 47 -6.06 -0.21 0.14
C GLY A 47 -5.55 0.90 -0.79
N VAL A 48 -5.48 0.65 -2.09
CA VAL A 48 -5.10 1.62 -3.13
C VAL A 48 -6.12 1.60 -4.26
N GLU A 49 -6.28 2.73 -4.91
CA GLU A 49 -7.05 2.86 -6.15
C GLU A 49 -6.16 2.49 -7.34
N LEU A 50 -6.64 1.55 -8.15
CA LEU A 50 -6.00 1.18 -9.41
C LEU A 50 -6.84 1.69 -10.57
N PRO A 51 -6.28 2.53 -11.47
CA PRO A 51 -6.97 2.97 -12.67
C PRO A 51 -7.46 1.79 -13.51
N GLY A 52 -8.75 1.79 -13.87
CA GLY A 52 -9.42 0.70 -14.59
C GLY A 52 -9.92 -0.45 -13.71
N PHE A 53 -9.60 -0.44 -12.41
CA PHE A 53 -10.04 -1.44 -11.43
C PHE A 53 -10.54 -0.79 -10.13
N GLU A 54 -11.17 0.37 -10.23
CA GLU A 54 -11.65 1.17 -9.09
C GLU A 54 -12.63 0.39 -8.22
N ARG A 55 -13.34 -0.58 -8.80
CA ARG A 55 -14.23 -1.49 -8.06
C ARG A 55 -13.48 -2.42 -7.08
N LEU A 56 -12.16 -2.51 -7.12
CA LEU A 56 -11.39 -3.31 -6.16
C LEU A 56 -11.01 -2.49 -4.91
N ALA A 57 -11.03 -1.17 -5.01
CA ALA A 57 -10.65 -0.27 -3.94
C ALA A 57 -11.60 -0.41 -2.74
N ALA A 58 -11.02 -0.49 -1.55
CA ALA A 58 -11.74 -0.36 -0.29
C ALA A 58 -12.13 1.11 -0.07
N PRO A 59 -13.20 1.39 0.72
CA PRO A 59 -13.56 2.75 1.07
C PRO A 59 -12.39 3.51 1.71
N GLY A 60 -12.05 4.66 1.14
CA GLY A 60 -10.93 5.49 1.61
C GLY A 60 -9.55 4.93 1.30
N ALA A 61 -9.43 4.09 0.26
CA ALA A 61 -8.17 3.69 -0.34
C ALA A 61 -7.33 4.90 -0.76
N LEU A 62 -6.01 4.70 -0.83
CA LEU A 62 -5.06 5.70 -1.30
C LEU A 62 -5.26 5.93 -2.80
N THR A 63 -5.40 7.19 -3.20
CA THR A 63 -5.51 7.60 -4.61
C THR A 63 -4.15 7.48 -5.31
N PRO A 64 -4.10 7.56 -6.66
CA PRO A 64 -2.83 7.63 -7.38
C PRO A 64 -1.93 8.80 -6.94
N ASP A 65 -2.53 9.94 -6.59
CA ASP A 65 -1.81 11.12 -6.09
C ASP A 65 -1.22 10.87 -4.70
N ASP A 66 -1.96 10.17 -3.82
CA ASP A 66 -1.46 9.76 -2.50
C ASP A 66 -0.26 8.82 -2.63
N VAL A 67 -0.34 7.84 -3.55
CA VAL A 67 0.76 6.91 -3.82
C VAL A 67 1.99 7.65 -4.37
N ALA A 68 1.78 8.65 -5.23
CA ALA A 68 2.87 9.50 -5.73
C ALA A 68 3.54 10.32 -4.61
N LEU A 69 2.75 10.88 -3.69
CA LEU A 69 3.27 11.58 -2.50
C LEU A 69 4.10 10.64 -1.61
N ILE A 70 3.58 9.45 -1.31
CA ILE A 70 4.25 8.44 -0.48
C ILE A 70 5.58 8.02 -1.11
N ARG A 71 5.58 7.75 -2.42
CA ARG A 71 6.80 7.41 -3.17
C ARG A 71 7.84 8.52 -3.10
N ALA A 72 7.44 9.76 -3.37
CA ALA A 72 8.35 10.91 -3.31
C ALA A 72 8.95 11.09 -1.90
N ARG A 73 8.16 10.84 -0.85
CA ARG A 73 8.66 10.92 0.53
C ARG A 73 9.59 9.77 0.89
N ALA A 74 9.29 8.56 0.43
CA ALA A 74 10.13 7.39 0.64
C ALA A 74 11.52 7.59 0.01
N ASP A 75 11.56 8.12 -1.22
CA ASP A 75 12.79 8.48 -1.93
C ASP A 75 13.59 9.54 -1.16
N ALA A 76 12.94 10.58 -0.64
CA ALA A 76 13.58 11.64 0.14
C ALA A 76 14.16 11.15 1.48
N CYS A 77 13.53 10.14 2.09
CA CYS A 77 13.97 9.56 3.36
C CYS A 77 14.94 8.38 3.20
N GLY A 78 15.26 7.96 1.97
CA GLY A 78 16.10 6.79 1.71
C GLY A 78 15.44 5.47 2.13
N VAL A 79 14.11 5.43 2.15
CA VAL A 79 13.32 4.25 2.52
C VAL A 79 12.84 3.55 1.25
N ARG A 80 13.13 2.25 1.12
CA ARG A 80 12.63 1.43 0.02
C ARG A 80 11.14 1.12 0.25
N LEU A 81 10.30 1.48 -0.72
CA LEU A 81 8.89 1.07 -0.74
C LEU A 81 8.72 -0.28 -1.42
N ILE A 82 8.11 -1.25 -0.74
CA ILE A 82 7.79 -2.58 -1.27
C ILE A 82 6.27 -2.76 -1.23
N PRO A 83 5.57 -2.68 -2.37
CA PRO A 83 4.15 -3.01 -2.44
C PRO A 83 3.98 -4.53 -2.35
N GLU A 84 3.08 -4.99 -1.49
CA GLU A 84 2.72 -6.39 -1.34
C GLU A 84 1.28 -6.61 -1.79
N LEU A 85 1.11 -7.59 -2.68
CA LEU A 85 -0.18 -8.11 -3.11
C LEU A 85 -0.28 -9.56 -2.64
N ASP A 86 -1.20 -9.82 -1.71
CA ASP A 86 -1.45 -11.15 -1.17
C ASP A 86 -2.19 -12.00 -2.22
N THR A 87 -1.56 -13.09 -2.65
CA THR A 87 -2.08 -14.05 -3.63
C THR A 87 -1.74 -15.45 -3.12
N PRO A 88 -2.63 -16.47 -3.16
CA PRO A 88 -3.85 -16.65 -3.96
C PRO A 88 -5.20 -16.44 -3.23
N CYS A 89 -5.22 -16.14 -1.92
CA CYS A 89 -6.46 -15.86 -1.17
C CYS A 89 -6.98 -14.44 -1.44
N MET A 90 -7.48 -14.24 -2.66
CA MET A 90 -8.05 -12.98 -3.13
C MET A 90 -9.19 -12.46 -2.21
N PRO A 91 -9.37 -11.13 -2.08
CA PRO A 91 -10.57 -10.55 -1.48
C PRO A 91 -11.84 -11.05 -2.16
N ARG A 92 -12.94 -11.17 -1.40
CA ARG A 92 -14.28 -11.46 -1.97
C ARG A 92 -14.66 -10.49 -3.11
N ARG A 93 -14.16 -9.25 -3.06
CA ARG A 93 -14.34 -8.21 -4.09
C ARG A 93 -13.57 -8.50 -5.39
N CYS A 94 -12.37 -9.07 -5.32
CA CYS A 94 -11.62 -9.50 -6.51
C CYS A 94 -12.21 -10.75 -7.15
N SER A 95 -12.60 -11.75 -6.35
CA SER A 95 -13.14 -13.02 -6.89
C SER A 95 -14.55 -12.87 -7.50
N SER A 96 -15.33 -11.87 -7.08
CA SER A 96 -16.63 -11.55 -7.70
C SER A 96 -16.51 -10.69 -8.97
N ALA A 97 -15.37 -10.02 -9.19
CA ALA A 97 -15.14 -9.17 -10.37
C ALA A 97 -15.00 -9.97 -11.68
N GLY A 98 -14.65 -11.26 -11.60
CA GLY A 98 -14.42 -12.13 -12.76
C GLY A 98 -15.66 -12.78 -13.40
N ARG A 99 -16.89 -12.40 -12.99
CA ARG A 99 -18.13 -13.05 -13.47
C ARG A 99 -18.83 -12.39 -14.67
N SER A 100 -18.21 -11.41 -15.33
CA SER A 100 -18.76 -10.83 -16.56
C SER A 100 -17.68 -10.72 -17.65
N PHE A 101 -17.30 -11.87 -18.19
CA PHE A 101 -16.82 -12.00 -19.57
C PHE A 101 -17.82 -12.94 -20.25
N ALA A 102 -18.95 -12.38 -20.67
CA ALA A 102 -19.94 -12.97 -21.55
C ALA A 102 -20.53 -11.85 -22.38
#